data_AF-A0A349H8D1-F1
#
_entry.id   AF-A0A349H8D1-F1
#
_cell.length_a   1.000
_cell.length_b   1.000
_cell.length_c   1.000
_cell.angle_alpha   90.00
_cell.angle_beta   90.00
_cell.angle_gamma   90.00
#
_symmetry.space_group_name_H-M   'P 1'
#
loop_
_entity.id
_entity.type
_entity.pdbx_description
1 polymer ?
#
loop_
_entity_poly.entity_id
_entity_poly.type
_entity_poly.pdbx_seq_one_letter_code
_entity_poly.pdbx_strand_id
1 'polypeptide(L)'
;GSDFLARIGGDEFVVVLTGIETALDALPVIEKILREGNEPYQVRENILHTSPSIGISIFPDDSDNIAELLQHADMAMYAAKEQGRNNFQFFTETMNEAAQERLALERDLRRALKENQFSLVYQPKVEAGNEQIVGVEALIRWTHPQKGNIPPNVFIPLA
;
A
#
# COMPACT_ATOMS: atom_id res chain seq x y z
N GLY A 1 11.51 -23.74 19.99
CA GLY A 1 10.77 -22.63 19.37
C GLY A 1 9.42 -23.15 18.95
N SER A 2 8.36 -22.46 19.35
CA SER A 2 6.98 -22.70 18.92
C SER A 2 6.61 -21.60 17.92
N ASP A 3 7.37 -21.52 16.83
CA ASP A 3 7.01 -20.60 15.75
C ASP A 3 5.90 -21.23 14.93
N PHE A 4 4.91 -20.43 14.55
CA PHE A 4 3.73 -20.91 13.84
C PHE A 4 3.64 -20.27 12.46
N LEU A 5 3.29 -21.08 11.46
CA LEU A 5 2.95 -20.63 10.12
C LEU A 5 1.52 -21.08 9.82
N ALA A 6 0.68 -20.15 9.42
CA ALA A 6 -0.69 -20.41 9.01
C ALA A 6 -0.97 -19.78 7.64
N ARG A 7 -1.82 -20.42 6.84
CA ARG A 7 -2.40 -19.82 5.63
C ARG A 7 -3.81 -19.36 5.97
N ILE A 8 -4.08 -18.07 5.80
CA ILE A 8 -5.36 -17.47 6.21
C ILE A 8 -6.38 -17.53 5.06
N GLY A 9 -5.90 -17.41 3.82
CA GLY A 9 -6.73 -17.47 2.61
C GLY A 9 -5.91 -17.09 1.39
N GLY A 10 -6.37 -17.44 0.18
CA GLY A 10 -5.71 -17.00 -1.06
C GLY A 10 -4.19 -17.25 -1.07
N ASP A 11 -3.43 -16.20 -1.30
CA ASP A 11 -1.96 -16.11 -1.26
C ASP A 11 -1.42 -15.53 0.06
N GLU A 12 -2.24 -15.46 1.10
CA GLU A 12 -1.93 -14.81 2.39
C GLU A 12 -1.53 -15.82 3.47
N PHE A 13 -0.41 -15.51 4.12
CA PHE A 13 0.19 -16.31 5.18
C PHE A 13 0.50 -15.44 6.39
N VAL A 14 0.37 -16.02 7.59
CA VAL A 14 0.74 -15.41 8.87
C VAL A 14 1.83 -16.24 9.52
N VAL A 15 2.89 -15.58 9.95
CA VAL A 15 3.99 -16.15 10.72
C VAL A 15 3.97 -15.54 12.12
N VAL A 16 3.96 -16.38 13.15
CA VAL A 16 4.06 -15.96 14.55
C VAL A 16 5.41 -16.41 15.07
N LEU A 17 6.25 -15.44 15.43
CA LEU A 17 7.54 -15.67 16.07
C LEU A 17 7.39 -15.48 17.57
N THR A 18 7.90 -16.43 18.35
CA THR A 18 7.79 -16.40 19.82
C THR A 18 9.16 -16.31 20.47
N GLY A 19 9.25 -15.65 21.63
CA GLY A 19 10.50 -15.53 22.36
C GLY A 19 11.52 -14.60 21.70
N ILE A 20 11.05 -13.61 20.93
CA ILE A 20 11.88 -12.48 20.49
C ILE A 20 11.99 -11.46 21.64
N GLU A 21 13.17 -10.89 21.84
CA GLU A 21 13.39 -9.82 22.83
C GLU A 21 13.26 -8.44 22.20
N THR A 22 13.60 -8.33 20.91
CA THR A 22 13.54 -7.10 20.13
C THR A 22 12.99 -7.36 18.72
N ALA A 23 12.52 -6.28 18.08
CA ALA A 23 12.14 -6.28 16.66
C ALA A 23 13.23 -6.87 15.74
N LEU A 24 14.49 -6.65 16.10
CA LEU A 24 15.65 -7.07 15.30
C LEU A 24 15.84 -8.59 15.30
N ASP A 25 15.36 -9.29 16.33
CA ASP A 25 15.46 -10.76 16.42
C ASP A 25 14.60 -11.46 15.37
N ALA A 26 13.59 -10.77 14.83
CA ALA A 26 12.77 -11.28 13.73
C ALA A 26 13.50 -11.19 12.37
N LEU A 27 14.50 -10.31 12.21
CA LEU A 27 15.15 -10.03 10.93
C LEU A 27 15.70 -11.27 10.22
N PRO A 28 16.42 -12.20 10.89
CA PRO A 28 16.94 -13.39 10.23
C PRO A 28 15.84 -14.27 9.62
N VAL A 29 14.66 -14.33 10.26
CA VAL A 29 13.52 -15.09 9.74
C VAL A 29 12.87 -14.35 8.58
N ILE A 30 12.69 -13.03 8.69
CA ILE A 30 12.14 -12.17 7.63
C ILE A 30 13.01 -12.25 6.37
N GLU A 31 14.32 -12.08 6.51
CA GLU A 31 15.28 -12.17 5.41
C GLU A 31 15.29 -13.55 4.77
N LYS A 32 15.16 -14.61 5.57
CA LYS A 32 15.03 -15.98 5.05
C LYS A 32 13.76 -16.14 4.21
N ILE A 33 12.62 -15.67 4.70
CA ILE A 33 11.34 -15.74 3.97
C ILE A 33 11.42 -14.96 2.67
N LEU A 34 11.99 -13.75 2.68
CA LEU A 34 12.18 -12.99 1.44
C LEU A 34 13.11 -13.72 0.49
N ARG A 35 14.29 -14.15 0.94
CA ARG A 35 15.25 -14.83 0.07
C ARG A 35 14.65 -16.08 -0.57
N GLU A 36 14.09 -16.99 0.23
CA GLU A 36 13.53 -18.26 -0.27
C GLU A 36 12.24 -18.02 -1.06
N GLY A 37 11.43 -17.04 -0.66
CA GLY A 37 10.16 -16.71 -1.31
C GLY A 37 10.30 -16.07 -2.70
N ASN A 38 11.46 -15.51 -3.05
CA ASN A 38 11.73 -14.97 -4.39
C ASN A 38 12.39 -15.98 -5.35
N GLU A 39 12.79 -17.15 -4.86
CA GLU A 39 13.37 -18.16 -5.74
C GLU A 39 12.35 -18.60 -6.81
N PRO A 40 12.77 -18.85 -8.06
CA PRO A 40 11.85 -19.30 -9.10
C PRO A 40 11.28 -20.69 -8.81
N TYR A 41 9.97 -20.85 -8.99
CA TYR A 41 9.29 -22.12 -8.79
C TYR A 41 9.07 -22.82 -10.12
N GLN A 42 9.62 -24.04 -10.28
CA GLN A 42 9.29 -24.88 -11.42
C GLN A 42 7.91 -25.52 -11.21
N VAL A 43 6.93 -25.12 -12.03
CA VAL A 43 5.58 -25.70 -12.04
C VAL A 43 5.28 -26.26 -13.42
N ARG A 44 5.42 -27.59 -13.55
CA ARG A 44 5.37 -28.31 -14.83
C ARG A 44 6.44 -27.80 -15.78
N GLU A 45 6.07 -27.20 -16.91
CA GLU A 45 6.99 -26.65 -17.91
C GLU A 45 7.25 -25.15 -17.70
N ASN A 46 6.54 -24.50 -16.77
CA ASN A 46 6.64 -23.07 -16.52
C ASN A 46 7.52 -22.77 -15.32
N ILE A 47 8.30 -21.69 -15.42
CA ILE A 47 8.99 -21.07 -14.28
C ILE A 47 8.11 -19.93 -13.79
N LEU A 48 7.71 -19.98 -12.52
CA LEU A 48 6.93 -18.92 -11.87
C LEU A 48 7.83 -18.12 -10.94
N HIS A 49 7.63 -16.80 -10.94
CA HIS A 49 8.30 -15.89 -10.02
C HIS A 49 7.26 -15.31 -9.06
N THR A 50 7.58 -15.30 -7.77
CA THR A 50 6.78 -14.64 -6.74
C THR A 50 7.61 -13.58 -6.03
N SER A 51 6.95 -12.54 -5.53
CA SER A 51 7.57 -11.43 -4.81
C SER A 51 6.81 -11.20 -3.51
N PRO A 52 7.18 -11.85 -2.39
CA PRO A 52 6.47 -11.70 -1.13
C PRO A 52 6.57 -10.26 -0.62
N SER A 53 5.49 -9.76 -0.04
CA SER A 53 5.45 -8.51 0.73
C SER A 53 5.10 -8.87 2.16
N ILE A 54 5.89 -8.41 3.12
CA ILE A 54 5.75 -8.81 4.53
C ILE A 54 5.44 -7.57 5.37
N GLY A 55 4.38 -7.64 6.16
CA GLY A 55 4.08 -6.67 7.20
C GLY A 55 4.30 -7.26 8.57
N ILE A 56 4.89 -6.49 9.47
CA ILE A 56 5.32 -6.97 10.78
C ILE A 56 4.70 -6.06 11.84
N SER A 57 4.13 -6.67 12.86
CA SER A 57 3.73 -6.01 14.09
C SER A 57 4.26 -6.78 15.30
N ILE A 58 4.51 -6.06 16.40
CA ILE A 58 5.22 -6.56 17.58
C ILE A 58 4.31 -6.41 18.80
N PHE A 59 4.04 -7.53 19.44
CA PHE A 59 3.44 -7.53 20.78
C PHE A 59 4.53 -7.27 21.84
N PRO A 60 4.25 -6.48 22.89
CA PRO A 60 3.03 -5.71 23.13
C PRO A 60 3.06 -4.28 22.56
N ASP A 61 4.18 -3.87 21.96
CA ASP A 61 4.44 -2.47 21.60
C ASP A 61 3.44 -1.89 20.59
N ASP A 62 3.01 -2.68 19.61
CA ASP A 62 2.08 -2.25 18.57
C ASP A 62 0.60 -2.47 18.96
N SER A 63 0.31 -3.46 19.80
CA SER A 63 -1.00 -3.69 20.45
C SER A 63 -0.94 -4.92 21.37
N ASP A 64 -1.77 -4.95 22.41
CA ASP A 64 -2.04 -6.12 23.25
C ASP A 64 -3.25 -6.95 22.77
N ASN A 65 -3.96 -6.46 21.75
CA ASN A 65 -5.11 -7.10 21.14
C ASN A 65 -4.71 -7.81 19.85
N ILE A 66 -4.96 -9.12 19.79
CA ILE A 66 -4.62 -9.96 18.63
C ILE A 66 -5.24 -9.43 17.32
N ALA A 67 -6.49 -8.95 17.35
CA ALA A 67 -7.17 -8.46 16.16
C ALA A 67 -6.50 -7.19 15.63
N GLU A 68 -6.11 -6.28 16.52
CA GLU A 68 -5.38 -5.06 16.16
C GLU A 68 -3.96 -5.38 15.69
N LEU A 69 -3.28 -6.30 16.35
CA LEU A 69 -1.94 -6.74 15.94
C LEU A 69 -1.94 -7.30 14.51
N LEU A 70 -2.93 -8.11 14.16
CA LEU A 70 -3.11 -8.61 12.79
C LEU A 70 -3.44 -7.49 11.80
N GLN A 71 -4.28 -6.54 12.19
CA GLN A 71 -4.60 -5.37 11.38
C GLN A 71 -3.34 -4.51 11.12
N HIS A 72 -2.52 -4.26 12.14
CA HIS A 72 -1.27 -3.51 12.04
C HIS A 72 -0.27 -4.22 11.11
N ALA A 73 -0.14 -5.54 11.20
CA ALA A 73 0.68 -6.32 10.28
C ALA A 73 0.15 -6.22 8.83
N ASP A 74 -1.16 -6.30 8.62
CA ASP A 74 -1.76 -6.15 7.29
C ASP A 74 -1.47 -4.76 6.69
N MET A 75 -1.59 -3.71 7.50
CA MET A 75 -1.30 -2.33 7.07
C MET A 75 0.17 -2.14 6.68
N ALA A 76 1.10 -2.69 7.47
CA ALA A 76 2.50 -2.69 7.13
C ALA A 76 2.78 -3.50 5.84
N MET A 77 2.09 -4.62 5.63
CA MET A 77 2.21 -5.43 4.41
C MET A 77 1.73 -4.65 3.18
N TYR A 78 0.64 -3.90 3.29
CA TYR A 78 0.18 -3.01 2.22
C TYR A 78 1.20 -1.92 1.90
N ALA A 79 1.78 -1.28 2.93
CA ALA A 79 2.86 -0.30 2.73
C ALA A 79 4.06 -0.94 1.99
N ALA A 80 4.39 -2.19 2.33
CA ALA A 80 5.42 -2.97 1.66
C ALA A 80 5.09 -3.18 0.16
N LYS A 81 3.84 -3.52 -0.17
CA LYS A 81 3.36 -3.65 -1.57
C LYS A 81 3.49 -2.34 -2.35
N GLU A 82 3.18 -1.20 -1.74
CA GLU A 82 3.27 0.12 -2.38
C GLU A 82 4.70 0.59 -2.61
N GLN A 83 5.64 0.17 -1.74
CA GLN A 83 7.07 0.49 -1.87
C GLN A 83 7.83 -0.40 -2.88
N GLY A 84 7.13 -1.20 -3.68
CA GLY A 84 7.73 -1.96 -4.79
C GLY A 84 7.73 -3.49 -4.65
N ARG A 85 7.00 -4.04 -3.67
CA ARG A 85 6.97 -5.48 -3.33
C ARG A 85 8.38 -6.02 -3.00
N ASN A 86 8.47 -7.33 -2.70
CA ASN A 86 9.74 -7.97 -2.34
C ASN A 86 10.50 -7.22 -1.22
N ASN A 87 9.78 -6.86 -0.18
CA ASN A 87 10.31 -6.11 0.95
C ASN A 87 9.45 -6.43 2.19
N PHE A 88 9.90 -5.89 3.31
CA PHE A 88 9.15 -5.92 4.55
C PHE A 88 8.98 -4.51 5.09
N GLN A 89 7.96 -4.30 5.91
CA GLN A 89 7.77 -3.09 6.70
C GLN A 89 7.37 -3.47 8.12
N PHE A 90 7.93 -2.77 9.10
CA PHE A 90 7.38 -2.75 10.45
C PHE A 90 6.22 -1.77 10.49
N PHE A 91 5.20 -2.10 11.27
CA PHE A 91 4.14 -1.17 11.57
C PHE A 91 4.70 0.10 12.22
N THR A 92 4.12 1.23 11.86
CA THR A 92 4.33 2.50 12.54
C THR A 92 2.98 3.19 12.68
N GLU A 93 2.79 3.97 13.75
CA GLU A 93 1.53 4.71 13.94
C GLU A 93 1.22 5.65 12.75
N THR A 94 2.25 6.17 12.08
CA THR A 94 2.08 6.97 10.87
C THR A 94 1.47 6.18 9.69
N MET A 95 1.67 4.86 9.60
CA MET A 95 0.96 4.02 8.63
C MET A 95 -0.52 3.92 8.98
N ASN A 96 -0.85 3.93 10.27
CA ASN A 96 -2.23 3.97 10.74
C ASN A 96 -2.95 5.26 10.36
N GLU A 97 -2.34 6.39 10.67
CA GLU A 97 -2.83 7.70 10.26
C GLU A 97 -3.03 7.78 8.74
N ALA A 98 -2.04 7.36 7.95
CA ALA A 98 -2.11 7.37 6.49
C ALA A 98 -3.26 6.48 5.94
N ALA A 99 -3.45 5.29 6.51
CA ALA A 99 -4.55 4.40 6.11
C ALA A 99 -5.93 5.01 6.44
N GLN A 100 -6.08 5.62 7.62
CA GLN A 100 -7.32 6.31 7.99
C GLN A 100 -7.60 7.51 7.08
N GLU A 101 -6.58 8.31 6.77
CA GLU A 101 -6.71 9.43 5.84
C GLU A 101 -7.10 8.97 4.43
N ARG A 102 -6.52 7.87 3.95
CA ARG A 102 -6.86 7.27 2.67
C ARG A 102 -8.32 6.79 2.64
N LEU A 103 -8.76 6.04 3.65
CA LEU A 103 -10.15 5.58 3.75
C LEU A 103 -11.13 6.75 3.80
N ALA A 104 -10.80 7.80 4.56
CA ALA A 104 -11.60 9.02 4.59
C ALA A 104 -11.66 9.67 3.20
N LEU A 105 -10.53 9.74 2.49
CA LEU A 105 -10.46 10.33 1.17
C LEU A 105 -11.22 9.52 0.10
N GLU A 106 -11.19 8.18 0.17
CA GLU A 106 -12.00 7.31 -0.71
C GLU A 106 -13.51 7.54 -0.51
N ARG A 107 -13.94 7.70 0.75
CA ARG A 107 -15.34 8.05 1.07
C ARG A 107 -15.69 9.43 0.53
N ASP A 108 -14.81 10.40 0.70
CA ASP A 108 -14.97 11.77 0.18
C ASP A 108 -15.04 11.76 -1.36
N LEU A 109 -14.24 10.95 -2.04
CA LEU A 109 -14.22 10.84 -3.51
C LEU A 109 -15.57 10.38 -4.07
N ARG A 110 -16.19 9.36 -3.43
CA ARG A 110 -17.53 8.87 -3.82
C ARG A 110 -18.61 9.95 -3.64
N ARG A 111 -18.45 10.82 -2.64
CA ARG A 111 -19.34 11.95 -2.39
C ARG A 111 -19.08 13.10 -3.37
N ALA A 112 -17.82 13.39 -3.68
CA ALA A 112 -17.38 14.45 -4.57
C ALA A 112 -18.05 14.36 -5.96
N LEU A 113 -18.25 13.13 -6.45
CA LEU A 113 -18.93 12.88 -7.72
C LEU A 113 -20.41 13.30 -7.67
N LYS A 114 -21.09 13.09 -6.54
CA LYS A 114 -22.51 13.46 -6.35
C LYS A 114 -22.70 14.94 -6.06
N GLU A 115 -21.70 15.57 -5.45
CA GLU A 115 -21.75 16.94 -4.97
C GLU A 115 -21.06 17.94 -5.92
N ASN A 116 -20.75 17.54 -7.15
CA ASN A 116 -20.13 18.40 -8.19
C ASN A 116 -18.84 19.08 -7.73
N GLN A 117 -17.99 18.36 -6.98
CA GLN A 117 -16.72 18.89 -6.48
C GLN A 117 -15.57 18.79 -7.50
N PHE A 118 -15.84 18.27 -8.70
CA PHE A 118 -14.87 18.15 -9.78
C PHE A 118 -15.03 19.24 -10.82
N SER A 119 -13.91 19.72 -11.34
CA SER A 119 -13.85 20.63 -12.48
C SER A 119 -12.77 20.18 -13.47
N LEU A 120 -12.86 20.69 -14.70
CA LEU A 120 -11.84 20.49 -15.72
C LEU A 120 -11.09 21.80 -15.94
N VAL A 121 -9.76 21.72 -15.96
CA VAL A 121 -8.90 22.78 -16.49
C VAL A 121 -8.29 22.32 -17.81
N TYR A 122 -7.92 23.25 -18.67
CA TYR A 122 -7.45 22.96 -20.02
C TYR A 122 -6.02 23.45 -20.21
N GLN A 123 -5.11 22.56 -20.57
CA GLN A 123 -3.72 22.91 -20.90
C GLN A 123 -3.54 22.91 -22.43
N PRO A 124 -3.13 24.03 -23.05
CA PRO A 124 -2.93 24.08 -24.50
C PRO A 124 -1.73 23.23 -24.92
N LYS A 125 -1.85 22.56 -26.08
CA LYS A 125 -0.77 21.89 -26.79
C LYS A 125 -0.37 22.78 -27.96
N VAL A 126 0.91 23.09 -28.06
CA VAL A 126 1.45 23.96 -29.11
C VAL A 126 2.35 23.18 -30.06
N GLU A 127 2.34 23.55 -31.34
CA GLU A 127 3.30 23.05 -32.31
C GLU A 127 4.69 23.64 -32.04
N ALA A 128 5.69 22.78 -31.88
CA ALA A 128 7.03 23.19 -31.43
C ALA A 128 7.75 24.16 -32.39
N GLY A 129 7.36 24.18 -33.67
CA GLY A 129 8.00 25.00 -34.70
C GLY A 129 7.46 26.43 -34.81
N ASN A 130 6.25 26.72 -34.33
CA ASN A 130 5.59 28.02 -34.54
C ASN A 130 4.66 28.46 -33.41
N GLU A 131 4.62 27.73 -32.29
CA GLU A 131 3.80 28.00 -31.11
C GLU A 131 2.27 28.04 -31.37
N GLN A 132 1.81 27.57 -32.55
CA GLN A 132 0.38 27.48 -32.85
C GLN A 132 -0.29 26.48 -31.91
N ILE A 133 -1.43 26.86 -31.33
CA ILE A 133 -2.25 25.94 -30.52
C ILE A 133 -2.87 24.90 -31.45
N VAL A 134 -2.50 23.63 -31.26
CA VAL A 134 -2.98 22.49 -32.04
C VAL A 134 -4.01 21.63 -31.29
N GLY A 135 -4.22 21.92 -30.00
CA GLY A 135 -5.23 21.24 -29.20
C GLY A 135 -5.16 21.63 -27.72
N VAL A 136 -5.97 20.96 -26.90
CA VAL A 136 -5.98 21.13 -25.44
C VAL A 136 -6.04 19.77 -24.74
N GLU A 137 -5.40 19.67 -23.59
CA GLU A 137 -5.56 18.56 -22.64
C GLU A 137 -6.55 18.95 -21.55
N ALA A 138 -7.60 18.15 -21.37
CA ALA A 138 -8.53 18.33 -20.25
C ALA A 138 -7.98 17.61 -19.02
N LEU A 139 -7.74 18.35 -17.95
CA LEU A 139 -7.16 17.86 -16.71
C LEU A 139 -8.17 18.02 -15.57
N ILE A 140 -8.54 16.91 -14.94
CA ILE A 140 -9.49 16.91 -13.82
C ILE A 140 -8.88 17.56 -12.57
N ARG A 141 -9.69 18.31 -11.84
CA ARG A 141 -9.37 18.95 -10.57
C ARG A 141 -10.46 18.61 -9.56
N TRP A 142 -10.05 18.33 -8.33
CA TRP A 142 -10.95 18.13 -7.21
C TRP A 142 -10.77 19.24 -6.20
N THR A 143 -11.85 19.97 -5.92
CA THR A 143 -11.90 20.99 -4.87
C THR A 143 -12.75 20.48 -3.73
N HIS A 144 -12.09 19.97 -2.69
CA HIS A 144 -12.74 19.44 -1.50
C HIS A 144 -13.17 20.58 -0.56
N PRO A 145 -14.40 20.55 -0.02
CA PRO A 145 -14.93 21.66 0.78
C PRO A 145 -14.14 21.96 2.06
N GLN A 146 -13.53 20.95 2.69
CA GLN A 146 -12.70 21.15 3.90
C GLN A 146 -11.19 21.09 3.63
N LYS A 147 -10.75 20.39 2.58
CA LYS A 147 -9.32 20.09 2.34
C LYS A 147 -8.73 20.96 1.22
N GLY A 148 -9.54 21.77 0.55
CA GLY A 148 -9.11 22.60 -0.57
C GLY A 148 -8.84 21.76 -1.82
N ASN A 149 -7.88 22.22 -2.63
CA ASN A 149 -7.55 21.53 -3.89
C ASN A 149 -6.76 20.26 -3.62
N ILE A 150 -7.31 19.12 -4.04
CA ILE A 150 -6.66 17.82 -3.91
C ILE A 150 -5.94 17.50 -5.22
N PRO A 151 -4.62 17.24 -5.19
CA PRO A 151 -3.84 16.93 -6.39
C PRO A 151 -4.30 15.66 -7.11
N PRO A 152 -4.28 15.61 -8.47
CA PRO A 152 -4.69 14.43 -9.24
C PRO A 152 -3.94 13.15 -8.88
N ASN A 153 -2.64 13.23 -8.58
CA ASN A 153 -1.84 12.07 -8.19
C ASN A 153 -2.26 11.46 -6.85
N VAL A 154 -3.01 12.19 -6.01
CA VAL A 154 -3.50 11.69 -4.72
C VAL A 154 -4.82 10.95 -4.90
N PHE A 155 -5.74 11.47 -5.72
CA PHE A 155 -7.10 10.92 -5.80
C PHE A 155 -7.36 10.00 -7.00
N ILE A 156 -6.60 10.12 -8.09
CA ILE A 156 -6.75 9.23 -9.26
C ILE A 156 -6.47 7.75 -8.89
N PRO A 157 -5.45 7.42 -8.09
CA PRO A 157 -5.22 6.02 -7.69
C PRO A 157 -6.32 5.40 -6.81
N LEU A 158 -7.20 6.23 -6.24
CA LEU A 158 -8.29 5.81 -5.36
C LEU A 158 -9.62 5.56 -6.11
N ALA A 159 -9.66 5.90 -7.41
CA ALA A 159 -10.86 5.87 -8.24
C ALA A 159 -11.18 4.49 -8.81
#